data_AF-A0A8C4WVT8-F1
#
_entry.id   AF-A0A8C4WVT8-F1
#
_cell.length_a   1.000
_cell.length_b   1.000
_cell.length_c   1.000
_cell.angle_alpha   90.00
_cell.angle_beta   90.00
_cell.angle_gamma   90.00
#
_symmetry.space_group_name_H-M   'P 1'
#
loop_
_entity.id
_entity.type
_entity.pdbx_description
1 polymer ?
#
loop_
_entity_poly.entity_id
_entity_poly.type
_entity_poly.pdbx_seq_one_letter_code
_entity_poly.pdbx_strand_id
1 'polypeptide(L)'
;MHRTQSQYEDAFTFKVFIFQFVNFYSSPFYVAFFKGRFVGYPGHYKKLLGTRNEDCGPGGCLIELAQQLIIIMVGKQVINNIQEFILPKIKAWLHKRKLPTVHADSHMQPQRPPWEEDYELIPCEGLFEEYLEMVLQFGFITIFVAAFPLAPLFALLNNWVELRLDAQKFVCEYRRPVAERAQDIGVWFNIMDALAQISVIINAFLIAFTSDFLPKLLYQHTCDRNLKGYINFTLSYSPDDYIVQNYTMCRYKDYRDQNGNYTLFYWKLLAIRLGFIIAFEHVVFFISRVIDWVVPDVPESLEIKIKRETYLAKQALADNQEKLLMHAVLPPPTL
;
A
#
# COMPACT_ATOMS: atom_id res chain seq x y z
N MET A 1 -16.88 22.67 -6.92
CA MET A 1 -16.28 23.11 -8.19
C MET A 1 -14.87 23.56 -7.87
N HIS A 2 -13.84 22.90 -8.42
CA HIS A 2 -12.44 23.23 -8.13
C HIS A 2 -11.96 24.33 -9.09
N ARG A 3 -11.02 25.17 -8.65
CA ARG A 3 -10.56 26.34 -9.44
C ARG A 3 -9.51 25.97 -10.47
N THR A 4 -8.68 24.98 -10.17
CA THR A 4 -7.60 24.49 -11.06
C THR A 4 -7.74 22.99 -11.27
N GLN A 5 -7.19 22.50 -12.38
CA GLN A 5 -7.17 21.07 -12.70
C GLN A 5 -6.40 20.28 -11.64
N SER A 6 -5.26 20.78 -11.17
CA SER A 6 -4.49 20.13 -10.10
C SER A 6 -5.30 19.97 -8.81
N GLN A 7 -6.05 20.98 -8.38
CA GLN A 7 -6.92 20.87 -7.20
C GLN A 7 -8.05 19.87 -7.39
N TYR A 8 -8.55 19.72 -8.62
CA TYR A 8 -9.54 18.71 -8.95
C TYR A 8 -8.93 17.31 -8.86
N GLU A 9 -7.78 17.10 -9.49
CA GLU A 9 -7.06 15.82 -9.52
C GLU A 9 -6.63 15.39 -8.12
N ASP A 10 -6.06 16.30 -7.32
CA ASP A 10 -5.68 16.04 -5.93
C ASP A 10 -6.87 15.56 -5.08
N ALA A 11 -8.00 16.25 -5.20
CA ALA A 11 -9.22 15.91 -4.46
C ALA A 11 -9.87 14.63 -4.98
N PHE A 12 -9.81 14.38 -6.29
CA PHE A 12 -10.27 13.15 -6.92
C PHE A 12 -9.43 11.96 -6.44
N THR A 13 -8.10 12.07 -6.54
CA THR A 13 -7.14 11.07 -6.13
C THR A 13 -7.32 10.68 -4.66
N PHE A 14 -7.41 11.65 -3.77
CA PHE A 14 -7.61 11.38 -2.35
C PHE A 14 -8.92 10.63 -2.06
N LYS A 15 -10.03 11.04 -2.69
CA LYS A 15 -11.35 10.41 -2.48
C LYS A 15 -11.40 8.98 -3.02
N VAL A 16 -10.91 8.78 -4.24
CA VAL A 16 -10.88 7.45 -4.87
C VAL A 16 -9.92 6.54 -4.09
N PHE A 17 -8.77 7.06 -3.65
CA PHE A 17 -7.85 6.31 -2.81
C PHE A 17 -8.51 5.84 -1.52
N ILE A 18 -9.22 6.70 -0.77
CA ILE A 18 -9.93 6.29 0.46
C ILE A 18 -10.95 5.18 0.16
N PHE A 19 -11.72 5.33 -0.92
CA PHE A 19 -12.69 4.32 -1.31
C PHE A 19 -12.02 2.97 -1.58
N GLN A 20 -10.94 2.98 -2.36
CA GLN A 20 -10.19 1.77 -2.71
C GLN A 20 -9.47 1.19 -1.50
N PHE A 21 -8.93 2.02 -0.61
CA PHE A 21 -8.30 1.60 0.63
C PHE A 21 -9.30 0.85 1.50
N VAL A 22 -10.50 1.40 1.73
CA VAL A 22 -11.53 0.70 2.49
C VAL A 22 -11.94 -0.60 1.80
N ASN A 23 -12.14 -0.59 0.48
CA ASN A 23 -12.57 -1.77 -0.26
C ASN A 23 -11.53 -2.91 -0.17
N PHE A 24 -10.28 -2.63 -0.50
CA PHE A 24 -9.22 -3.65 -0.55
C PHE A 24 -8.74 -4.09 0.83
N TYR A 25 -8.68 -3.18 1.81
CA TYR A 25 -8.12 -3.48 3.12
C TYR A 25 -9.17 -3.94 4.14
N SER A 26 -10.47 -3.67 3.95
CA SER A 26 -11.51 -4.02 4.92
C SER A 26 -11.50 -5.50 5.31
N SER A 27 -11.35 -6.40 4.34
CA SER A 27 -11.38 -7.84 4.60
C SER A 27 -10.13 -8.31 5.38
N PRO A 28 -8.88 -7.97 4.98
CA PRO A 28 -7.71 -8.21 5.83
C PRO A 28 -7.80 -7.57 7.23
N PHE A 29 -8.30 -6.34 7.35
CA PHE A 29 -8.51 -5.68 8.66
C PHE A 29 -9.51 -6.44 9.54
N TYR A 30 -10.59 -6.94 8.96
CA TYR A 30 -11.58 -7.75 9.66
C TYR A 30 -10.96 -9.05 10.19
N VAL A 31 -10.24 -9.79 9.34
CA VAL A 31 -9.57 -11.04 9.73
C VAL A 31 -8.48 -10.79 10.79
N ALA A 32 -7.74 -9.69 10.68
CA ALA A 32 -6.68 -9.32 11.61
C ALA A 32 -7.19 -9.00 13.03
N PHE A 33 -8.25 -8.19 13.15
CA PHE A 33 -8.61 -7.56 14.42
C PHE A 33 -9.97 -7.96 14.99
N PHE A 34 -10.93 -8.30 14.13
CA PHE A 34 -12.32 -8.50 14.56
C PHE A 34 -12.69 -9.98 14.63
N LYS A 35 -12.21 -10.79 13.69
CA LYS A 35 -12.48 -12.23 13.63
C LYS A 35 -11.96 -12.95 14.88
N GLY A 36 -12.78 -13.82 15.48
CA GLY A 36 -12.43 -14.60 16.67
C GLY A 36 -12.33 -13.82 17.99
N ARG A 37 -12.48 -12.48 18.00
CA ARG A 37 -12.35 -11.69 19.24
C ARG A 37 -13.66 -11.54 20.03
N PHE A 38 -14.79 -11.53 19.33
CA PHE A 38 -16.11 -11.22 19.90
C PHE A 38 -17.08 -12.41 19.88
N VAL A 39 -16.59 -13.65 19.93
CA VAL A 39 -17.45 -14.85 19.78
C VAL A 39 -18.10 -15.27 21.10
N GLY A 40 -17.43 -15.06 22.24
CA GLY A 40 -17.89 -15.49 23.56
C GLY A 40 -17.27 -16.82 23.95
N TYR A 41 -18.02 -17.63 24.70
CA TYR A 41 -17.58 -18.97 25.14
C TYR A 41 -18.75 -19.97 25.03
N PRO A 42 -18.48 -21.29 25.04
CA PRO A 42 -19.54 -22.31 24.97
C PRO A 42 -20.62 -22.10 26.04
N GLY A 43 -21.87 -21.96 25.60
CA GLY A 43 -23.04 -21.64 26.45
C GLY A 43 -23.50 -20.18 26.35
N HIS A 44 -22.57 -19.23 26.16
CA HIS A 44 -22.86 -17.79 26.04
C HIS A 44 -22.15 -17.17 24.82
N TYR A 45 -22.61 -17.56 23.63
CA TYR A 45 -22.13 -16.95 22.39
C TYR A 45 -22.75 -15.59 22.13
N LYS A 46 -21.94 -14.62 21.71
CA LYS A 46 -22.44 -13.34 21.22
C LYS A 46 -22.94 -13.52 19.79
N LYS A 47 -24.18 -13.08 19.56
CA LYS A 47 -24.81 -13.11 18.23
C LYS A 47 -24.84 -11.70 17.68
N LEU A 48 -24.44 -11.55 16.42
CA LEU A 48 -24.60 -10.31 15.66
C LEU A 48 -25.67 -10.57 14.59
N LEU A 49 -26.72 -9.76 14.55
CA LEU A 49 -27.84 -9.93 13.60
C LEU A 49 -28.48 -11.34 13.63
N GLY A 50 -28.51 -11.98 14.80
CA GLY A 50 -29.12 -13.30 15.00
C GLY A 50 -28.21 -14.49 14.65
N THR A 51 -27.09 -14.28 13.98
CA THR A 51 -26.09 -15.33 13.68
C THR A 51 -24.91 -15.28 14.65
N ARG A 52 -24.24 -16.43 14.80
CA ARG A 52 -23.02 -16.53 15.65
C ARG A 52 -21.85 -15.88 14.93
N ASN A 53 -21.07 -15.09 15.66
CA ASN A 53 -19.82 -14.51 15.14
C ASN A 53 -18.81 -15.60 14.72
N GLU A 54 -17.98 -15.27 13.74
CA GLU A 54 -16.99 -16.19 13.19
C GLU A 54 -15.80 -16.38 14.14
N ASP A 55 -15.45 -17.64 14.39
CA ASP A 55 -14.22 -18.04 15.07
C ASP A 55 -13.08 -18.26 14.08
N CYS A 56 -11.86 -18.17 14.57
CA CYS A 56 -10.67 -18.55 13.81
C CYS A 56 -10.40 -20.05 13.94
N GLY A 57 -9.76 -20.63 12.92
CA GLY A 57 -9.34 -22.02 12.95
C GLY A 57 -8.25 -22.33 14.00
N PRO A 58 -7.91 -23.61 14.19
CA PRO A 58 -6.91 -24.04 15.17
C PRO A 58 -5.50 -23.51 14.87
N GLY A 59 -5.20 -23.17 13.61
CA GLY A 59 -3.96 -22.53 13.19
C GLY A 59 -3.85 -21.04 13.55
N GLY A 60 -4.93 -20.44 14.06
CA GLY A 60 -5.00 -19.02 14.40
C GLY A 60 -5.32 -18.13 13.20
N CYS A 61 -5.79 -16.90 13.49
CA CYS A 61 -6.21 -15.95 12.46
C CYS A 61 -5.03 -15.42 11.61
N LEU A 62 -3.79 -15.49 12.12
CA LEU A 62 -2.60 -14.99 11.41
C LEU A 62 -2.29 -15.81 10.15
N ILE A 63 -2.51 -17.13 10.18
CA ILE A 63 -2.31 -17.98 9.00
C ILE A 63 -3.39 -17.71 7.95
N GLU A 64 -4.65 -17.56 8.38
CA GLU A 64 -5.75 -17.20 7.48
C GLU A 64 -5.50 -15.84 6.81
N LEU A 65 -5.02 -14.86 7.58
CA LEU A 65 -4.61 -13.56 7.07
C LEU A 65 -3.45 -13.68 6.06
N ALA A 66 -2.42 -14.46 6.36
CA ALA A 66 -1.30 -14.67 5.46
C ALA A 66 -1.73 -15.33 4.13
N GLN A 67 -2.62 -16.32 4.19
CA GLN A 67 -3.19 -16.96 2.99
C GLN A 67 -3.99 -15.95 2.16
N GLN A 68 -4.82 -15.14 2.82
CA GLN A 68 -5.58 -14.09 2.14
C GLN A 68 -4.65 -13.06 1.46
N LEU A 69 -3.59 -12.62 2.15
CA LEU A 69 -2.61 -11.69 1.58
C LEU A 69 -1.86 -12.28 0.39
N ILE A 70 -1.50 -13.57 0.43
CA ILE A 70 -0.90 -14.25 -0.74
C ILE A 70 -1.86 -14.24 -1.92
N ILE A 71 -3.13 -14.58 -1.70
CA ILE A 71 -4.15 -14.59 -2.76
C ILE A 71 -4.35 -13.19 -3.33
N ILE A 72 -4.41 -12.16 -2.50
CA ILE A 72 -4.58 -10.78 -2.97
C ILE A 72 -3.31 -10.30 -3.68
N MET A 73 -2.13 -10.39 -3.07
CA MET A 73 -0.89 -9.85 -3.64
C MET A 73 -0.39 -10.61 -4.86
N VAL A 74 -0.53 -11.93 -4.92
CA VAL A 74 -0.08 -12.72 -6.07
C VAL A 74 -1.22 -12.88 -7.06
N GLY A 75 -2.41 -13.23 -6.59
CA GLY A 75 -3.56 -13.52 -7.46
C GLY A 75 -4.10 -12.28 -8.16
N LYS A 76 -4.35 -11.18 -7.43
CA LYS A 76 -4.80 -9.92 -8.06
C LYS A 76 -3.76 -9.45 -9.05
N GLN A 77 -2.48 -9.55 -8.71
CA GLN A 77 -1.42 -9.06 -9.57
C GLN A 77 -1.29 -9.84 -10.86
N VAL A 78 -1.36 -11.17 -10.81
CA VAL A 78 -1.38 -11.98 -12.03
C VAL A 78 -2.57 -11.60 -12.91
N ILE A 79 -3.74 -11.38 -12.31
CA ILE A 79 -4.95 -10.95 -13.06
C ILE A 79 -4.75 -9.56 -13.66
N ASN A 80 -4.21 -8.61 -12.90
CA ASN A 80 -3.93 -7.24 -13.34
C ASN A 80 -2.94 -7.26 -14.51
N ASN A 81 -1.79 -7.94 -14.39
CA ASN A 81 -0.79 -8.03 -15.46
C ASN A 81 -1.38 -8.66 -16.74
N ILE A 82 -2.26 -9.66 -16.60
CA ILE A 82 -2.98 -10.25 -17.74
C ILE A 82 -3.95 -9.23 -18.36
N GLN A 83 -4.74 -8.54 -17.55
CA GLN A 83 -5.67 -7.52 -18.02
C GLN A 83 -4.93 -6.37 -18.71
N GLU A 84 -3.83 -5.92 -18.13
CA GLU A 84 -3.01 -4.85 -18.68
C GLU A 84 -2.38 -5.25 -20.02
N PHE A 85 -1.99 -6.50 -20.20
CA PHE A 85 -1.50 -6.97 -21.50
C PHE A 85 -2.62 -7.14 -22.53
N ILE A 86 -3.76 -7.71 -22.13
CA ILE A 86 -4.82 -8.13 -23.05
C ILE A 86 -5.79 -6.98 -23.39
N LEU A 87 -6.21 -6.18 -22.41
CA LEU A 87 -7.20 -5.12 -22.61
C LEU A 87 -6.80 -4.05 -23.64
N PRO A 88 -5.56 -3.52 -23.68
CA PRO A 88 -5.20 -2.55 -24.72
C PRO A 88 -5.23 -3.20 -26.11
N LYS A 89 -4.76 -4.44 -26.26
CA LYS A 89 -4.84 -5.17 -27.54
C LYS A 89 -6.28 -5.35 -28.01
N ILE A 90 -7.19 -5.71 -27.11
CA ILE A 90 -8.62 -5.83 -27.42
C ILE A 90 -9.22 -4.46 -27.77
N LYS A 91 -8.96 -3.43 -26.97
CA LYS A 91 -9.45 -2.06 -27.21
C LYS A 91 -8.94 -1.54 -28.56
N ALA A 92 -7.66 -1.71 -28.88
CA ALA A 92 -7.05 -1.31 -30.14
C ALA A 92 -7.69 -2.06 -31.32
N TRP A 93 -7.89 -3.37 -31.19
CA TRP A 93 -8.57 -4.17 -32.22
C TRP A 93 -10.04 -3.74 -32.43
N LEU A 94 -10.78 -3.46 -31.35
CA LEU A 94 -12.15 -2.95 -31.43
C LEU A 94 -12.19 -1.55 -32.05
N HIS A 95 -11.21 -0.70 -31.72
CA HIS A 95 -11.11 0.65 -32.25
C HIS A 95 -10.87 0.60 -33.77
N LYS A 96 -9.91 -0.20 -34.24
CA LYS A 96 -9.65 -0.43 -35.66
C LYS A 96 -10.87 -0.96 -36.42
N ARG A 97 -11.71 -1.79 -35.80
CA ARG A 97 -12.97 -2.27 -36.41
C ARG A 97 -14.08 -1.23 -36.47
N LYS A 98 -14.09 -0.27 -35.54
CA LYS A 98 -15.09 0.80 -35.49
C LYS A 98 -14.73 2.00 -36.36
N LEU A 99 -13.44 2.16 -36.69
CA LEU A 99 -13.04 3.17 -37.66
C LEU A 99 -13.66 2.82 -39.02
N PRO A 100 -14.43 3.73 -39.64
CA PRO A 100 -14.89 3.52 -41.00
C PRO A 100 -13.66 3.46 -41.89
N THR A 101 -13.42 2.31 -42.51
CA THR A 101 -12.44 2.19 -43.59
C THR A 101 -12.91 3.09 -44.73
N VAL A 102 -12.27 4.24 -44.90
CA VAL A 102 -12.33 4.97 -46.17
C VAL A 102 -11.68 4.03 -47.18
N HIS A 103 -12.51 3.33 -47.96
CA HIS A 103 -12.05 2.53 -49.08
C HIS A 103 -11.37 3.46 -50.08
N ALA A 104 -10.05 3.62 -49.96
CA ALA A 104 -9.24 4.11 -51.06
C ALA A 104 -9.19 3.01 -52.12
N ASP A 105 -9.60 3.35 -53.34
CA ASP A 105 -9.62 2.47 -54.49
C ASP A 105 -8.32 1.65 -54.61
N SER A 106 -8.48 0.36 -54.90
CA SER A 106 -7.49 -0.72 -54.84
C SER A 106 -6.27 -0.60 -55.76
N HIS A 107 -5.95 0.58 -56.31
CA HIS A 107 -4.98 0.74 -57.41
C HIS A 107 -3.77 1.62 -57.14
N MET A 108 -3.62 2.20 -55.96
CA MET A 108 -2.36 2.86 -55.56
C MET A 108 -2.27 2.71 -54.04
N GLN A 109 -1.18 2.17 -53.50
CA GLN A 109 -0.91 2.29 -52.06
C GLN A 109 -0.14 3.60 -51.84
N PRO A 110 -0.76 4.72 -51.45
CA PRO A 110 0.02 5.76 -50.82
C PRO A 110 0.47 5.19 -49.47
N GLN A 111 1.73 5.39 -49.10
CA GLN A 111 2.16 5.18 -47.73
C GLN A 111 1.16 5.87 -46.80
N ARG A 112 0.60 5.12 -45.84
CA ARG A 112 -0.33 5.71 -44.88
C ARG A 112 0.41 6.83 -44.14
N PRO A 113 -0.20 8.00 -44.02
CA PRO A 113 0.47 9.08 -43.33
C PRO A 113 0.58 8.77 -41.82
N PRO A 114 1.66 9.20 -41.14
CA PRO A 114 1.91 8.85 -39.74
C PRO A 114 0.78 9.23 -38.77
N TRP A 115 0.05 10.31 -39.03
CA TRP A 115 -1.05 10.76 -38.17
C TRP A 115 -2.27 9.84 -38.21
N GLU A 116 -2.48 9.09 -39.30
CA GLU A 116 -3.56 8.09 -39.37
C GLU A 116 -3.23 6.88 -38.49
N GLU A 117 -1.97 6.45 -38.48
CA GLU A 117 -1.50 5.36 -37.61
C GLU A 117 -1.63 5.75 -36.13
N ASP A 118 -1.22 6.97 -35.77
CA ASP A 118 -1.38 7.51 -34.41
C ASP A 118 -2.85 7.67 -34.01
N TYR A 119 -3.73 7.94 -34.98
CA TYR A 119 -5.16 8.08 -34.71
C TYR A 119 -5.84 6.74 -34.40
N GLU A 120 -5.34 5.63 -34.96
CA GLU A 120 -5.81 4.27 -34.64
C GLU A 120 -5.41 3.80 -33.22
N LEU A 121 -4.48 4.48 -32.53
CA LEU A 121 -4.06 4.16 -31.17
C LEU A 121 -5.04 4.70 -30.10
N ILE A 122 -5.01 4.09 -28.91
CA ILE A 122 -5.89 4.43 -27.78
C ILE A 122 -5.43 5.75 -27.14
N PRO A 123 -6.34 6.67 -26.78
CA PRO A 123 -5.97 7.87 -26.03
C PRO A 123 -5.46 7.50 -24.62
N CYS A 124 -4.39 8.16 -24.17
CA CYS A 124 -3.88 8.02 -22.82
C CYS A 124 -4.79 8.75 -21.83
N GLU A 125 -5.39 8.03 -20.86
CA GLU A 125 -6.36 8.56 -19.88
C GLU A 125 -5.70 9.13 -18.61
N GLY A 126 -4.37 9.06 -18.49
CA GLY A 126 -3.59 9.61 -17.37
C GLY A 126 -2.69 8.56 -16.74
N LEU A 127 -2.14 8.89 -15.58
CA LEU A 127 -1.27 8.01 -14.76
C LEU A 127 -1.93 7.61 -13.43
N PHE A 128 -3.20 7.97 -13.23
CA PHE A 128 -3.87 7.84 -11.95
C PHE A 128 -4.00 6.38 -11.50
N GLU A 129 -4.44 5.49 -12.40
CA GLU A 129 -4.64 4.07 -12.09
C GLU A 129 -3.31 3.36 -11.83
N GLU A 130 -2.26 3.72 -12.59
CA GLU A 130 -0.90 3.23 -12.43
C GLU A 130 -0.34 3.59 -11.04
N TYR A 131 -0.47 4.86 -10.62
CA TYR A 131 -0.07 5.25 -9.26
C TYR A 131 -0.93 4.60 -8.18
N LEU A 132 -2.24 4.49 -8.40
CA LEU A 132 -3.16 3.87 -7.45
C LEU A 132 -2.78 2.41 -7.17
N GLU A 133 -2.47 1.65 -8.22
CA GLU A 133 -2.03 0.26 -8.11
C GLU A 133 -0.74 0.15 -7.28
N MET A 134 0.26 0.97 -7.59
CA MET A 134 1.55 0.96 -6.91
C MET A 134 1.45 1.38 -5.43
N VAL A 135 0.63 2.39 -5.12
CA VAL A 135 0.44 2.86 -3.74
C VAL A 135 -0.38 1.85 -2.92
N LEU A 136 -1.38 1.19 -3.51
CA LEU A 136 -2.09 0.09 -2.86
C LEU A 136 -1.15 -1.09 -2.60
N GLN A 137 -0.25 -1.43 -3.53
CA GLN A 137 0.75 -2.48 -3.30
C GLN A 137 1.72 -2.11 -2.17
N PHE A 138 2.18 -0.86 -2.12
CA PHE A 138 3.02 -0.34 -1.03
C PHE A 138 2.33 -0.49 0.34
N GLY A 139 1.04 -0.18 0.44
CA GLY A 139 0.30 -0.36 1.68
C GLY A 139 0.17 -1.83 2.10
N PHE A 140 -0.04 -2.78 1.17
CA PHE A 140 -0.09 -4.21 1.51
C PHE A 140 1.22 -4.72 2.07
N ILE A 141 2.34 -4.25 1.53
CA ILE A 141 3.68 -4.60 2.00
C ILE A 141 3.89 -4.02 3.40
N THR A 142 3.66 -2.72 3.60
CA THR A 142 4.01 -2.04 4.85
C THR A 142 3.07 -2.39 6.00
N ILE A 143 1.76 -2.39 5.78
CA ILE A 143 0.74 -2.56 6.82
C ILE A 143 0.72 -3.98 7.39
N PHE A 144 1.00 -4.99 6.56
CA PHE A 144 0.86 -6.40 6.93
C PHE A 144 2.17 -7.21 6.90
N VAL A 145 3.33 -6.55 6.89
CA VAL A 145 4.64 -7.22 6.87
C VAL A 145 4.81 -8.20 8.05
N ALA A 146 4.27 -7.87 9.23
CA ALA A 146 4.34 -8.74 10.41
C ALA A 146 3.57 -10.06 10.23
N ALA A 147 2.54 -10.08 9.38
CA ALA A 147 1.76 -11.28 9.08
C ALA A 147 2.40 -12.10 7.94
N PHE A 148 2.96 -11.44 6.93
CA PHE A 148 3.55 -12.08 5.76
C PHE A 148 4.92 -11.48 5.38
N PRO A 149 6.03 -12.01 5.92
CA PRO A 149 7.37 -11.46 5.70
C PRO A 149 7.88 -11.57 4.24
N LEU A 150 7.31 -12.45 3.42
CA LEU A 150 7.70 -12.62 2.02
C LEU A 150 7.04 -11.60 1.08
N ALA A 151 6.14 -10.74 1.57
CA ALA A 151 5.46 -9.71 0.78
C ALA A 151 6.41 -8.85 -0.09
N PRO A 152 7.54 -8.32 0.42
CA PRO A 152 8.45 -7.52 -0.38
C PRO A 152 9.07 -8.26 -1.57
N LEU A 153 9.30 -9.58 -1.45
CA LEU A 153 9.87 -10.38 -2.53
C LEU A 153 8.89 -10.49 -3.70
N PHE A 154 7.61 -10.79 -3.42
CA PHE A 154 6.58 -10.86 -4.45
C PHE A 154 6.33 -9.51 -5.10
N ALA A 155 6.34 -8.44 -4.30
CA ALA A 155 6.25 -7.07 -4.80
C ALA A 155 7.40 -6.71 -5.75
N LEU A 156 8.63 -7.11 -5.43
CA LEU A 156 9.79 -6.86 -6.29
C LEU A 156 9.69 -7.58 -7.64
N LEU A 157 9.28 -8.85 -7.63
CA LEU A 157 9.04 -9.61 -8.85
C LEU A 157 7.93 -8.99 -9.69
N ASN A 158 6.87 -8.52 -9.03
CA ASN A 158 5.81 -7.83 -9.73
C ASN A 158 6.29 -6.53 -10.38
N ASN A 159 6.91 -5.64 -9.61
CA ASN A 159 7.38 -4.35 -10.12
C ASN A 159 8.35 -4.50 -11.30
N TRP A 160 9.13 -5.59 -11.33
CA TRP A 160 9.99 -5.91 -12.46
C TRP A 160 9.21 -6.20 -13.75
N VAL A 161 8.12 -6.96 -13.65
CA VAL A 161 7.24 -7.28 -14.78
C VAL A 161 6.43 -6.04 -15.17
N GLU A 162 5.85 -5.36 -14.19
CA GLU A 162 5.03 -4.15 -14.35
C GLU A 162 5.78 -3.08 -15.14
N LEU A 163 7.01 -2.77 -14.74
CA LEU A 163 7.84 -1.77 -15.42
C LEU A 163 8.00 -2.06 -16.92
N ARG A 164 8.03 -3.33 -17.33
CA ARG A 164 8.15 -3.73 -18.74
C ARG A 164 6.81 -3.69 -19.45
N LEU A 165 5.73 -4.12 -18.80
CA LEU A 165 4.37 -4.08 -19.35
C LEU A 165 3.91 -2.64 -19.55
N ASP A 166 4.10 -1.77 -18.56
CA ASP A 166 3.84 -0.33 -18.65
C ASP A 166 4.62 0.31 -19.80
N ALA A 167 5.94 0.05 -19.89
CA ALA A 167 6.77 0.60 -20.96
C ALA A 167 6.26 0.16 -22.35
N GLN A 168 5.86 -1.11 -22.49
CA GLN A 168 5.29 -1.61 -23.74
C GLN A 168 3.92 -0.98 -24.04
N LYS A 169 3.06 -0.82 -23.03
CA LYS A 169 1.74 -0.18 -23.13
C LYS A 169 1.88 1.27 -23.63
N PHE A 170 2.80 2.05 -23.05
CA PHE A 170 3.05 3.44 -23.45
C PHE A 170 3.67 3.58 -24.84
N VAL A 171 4.57 2.67 -25.24
CA VAL A 171 5.27 2.78 -26.53
C VAL A 171 4.46 2.21 -27.70
N CYS A 172 3.68 1.16 -27.47
CA CYS A 172 3.04 0.41 -28.56
C CYS A 172 1.52 0.62 -28.67
N GLU A 173 0.82 0.95 -27.59
CA GLU A 173 -0.66 0.93 -27.56
C GLU A 173 -1.29 2.31 -27.39
N TYR A 174 -0.62 3.20 -26.64
CA TYR A 174 -1.11 4.55 -26.40
C TYR A 174 -0.64 5.54 -27.45
N ARG A 175 -1.54 6.49 -27.77
CA ARG A 175 -1.16 7.72 -28.45
C ARG A 175 -0.29 8.55 -27.52
N ARG A 176 0.73 9.18 -28.09
CA ARG A 176 1.67 10.03 -27.35
C ARG A 176 0.93 11.08 -26.51
N PRO A 177 1.06 11.06 -25.17
CA PRO A 177 0.47 12.09 -24.32
C PRO A 177 1.20 13.43 -24.48
N VAL A 178 0.50 14.51 -24.13
CA VAL A 178 1.13 15.84 -24.05
C VAL A 178 2.08 15.86 -22.87
N ALA A 179 3.33 16.28 -23.10
CA ALA A 179 4.33 16.33 -22.05
C ALA A 179 4.04 17.47 -21.07
N GLU A 180 3.66 17.10 -19.85
CA GLU A 180 3.46 18.03 -18.75
C GLU A 180 4.70 18.05 -17.83
N ARG A 181 4.96 19.19 -17.19
CA ARG A 181 6.07 19.33 -16.25
C ARG A 181 5.52 19.32 -14.83
N ALA A 182 5.82 18.28 -14.08
CA ALA A 182 5.55 18.19 -12.65
C ALA A 182 6.88 18.24 -11.86
N GLN A 183 6.84 18.84 -10.66
CA GLN A 183 7.99 18.90 -9.76
C GLN A 183 8.06 17.68 -8.84
N ASP A 184 6.90 17.08 -8.53
CA ASP A 184 6.72 15.98 -7.60
C ASP A 184 5.67 14.99 -8.13
N ILE A 185 5.41 13.94 -7.34
CA ILE A 185 4.35 12.96 -7.58
C ILE A 185 2.97 13.44 -7.08
N GLY A 186 2.87 14.68 -6.58
CA GLY A 186 1.65 15.26 -6.02
C GLY A 186 1.19 14.60 -4.71
N VAL A 187 -0.14 14.52 -4.54
CA VAL A 187 -0.81 14.01 -3.32
C VAL A 187 -0.41 12.59 -2.93
N TRP A 188 0.08 11.78 -3.88
CA TRP A 188 0.54 10.42 -3.59
C TRP A 188 1.65 10.35 -2.54
N PHE A 189 2.53 11.36 -2.47
CA PHE A 189 3.56 11.42 -1.43
C PHE A 189 2.94 11.49 -0.03
N ASN A 190 1.98 12.40 0.16
CA ASN A 190 1.28 12.57 1.44
C ASN A 190 0.49 11.30 1.81
N ILE A 191 -0.09 10.61 0.82
CA ILE A 191 -0.78 9.33 1.03
C ILE A 191 0.21 8.26 1.50
N MET A 192 1.37 8.12 0.84
CA MET A 192 2.38 7.13 1.21
C MET A 192 2.99 7.40 2.59
N ASP A 193 3.24 8.66 2.94
CA ASP A 193 3.71 9.04 4.28
C ASP A 193 2.67 8.69 5.35
N ALA A 194 1.40 9.03 5.13
CA ALA A 194 0.32 8.65 6.03
C ALA A 194 0.20 7.12 6.17
N LEU A 195 0.31 6.37 5.07
CA LEU A 195 0.31 4.90 5.09
C LEU A 195 1.50 4.35 5.88
N ALA A 196 2.69 4.92 5.72
CA ALA A 196 3.88 4.51 6.46
C ALA A 196 3.68 4.71 7.97
N GLN A 197 3.15 5.86 8.40
CA GLN A 197 2.87 6.13 9.82
C GLN A 197 1.80 5.18 10.39
N ILE A 198 0.70 4.99 9.66
CA ILE A 198 -0.39 4.07 10.03
C ILE A 198 0.13 2.61 10.09
N SER A 199 1.05 2.23 9.21
CA SER A 199 1.61 0.88 9.18
C SER A 199 2.35 0.50 10.47
N VAL A 200 3.04 1.45 11.12
CA VAL A 200 3.73 1.21 12.39
C VAL A 200 2.72 0.81 13.47
N ILE A 201 1.62 1.55 13.57
CA ILE A 201 0.54 1.30 14.52
C ILE A 201 -0.08 -0.08 14.24
N ILE A 202 -0.46 -0.34 12.99
CA ILE A 202 -1.13 -1.60 12.63
C ILE A 202 -0.23 -2.81 12.90
N ASN A 203 1.05 -2.75 12.54
CA ASN A 203 1.98 -3.84 12.84
C ASN A 203 2.14 -4.08 14.35
N ALA A 204 2.16 -3.03 15.17
CA ALA A 204 2.16 -3.16 16.62
C ALA A 204 0.93 -3.94 17.12
N PHE A 205 -0.25 -3.57 16.62
CA PHE A 205 -1.51 -4.25 16.96
C PHE A 205 -1.54 -5.71 16.43
N LEU A 206 -1.05 -5.97 15.22
CA LEU A 206 -0.97 -7.33 14.65
C LEU A 206 -0.10 -8.24 15.51
N ILE A 207 1.09 -7.77 15.91
CA ILE A 207 2.01 -8.53 16.76
C ILE A 207 1.42 -8.73 18.17
N ALA A 208 0.72 -7.72 18.70
CA ALA A 208 0.18 -7.80 20.04
C ALA A 208 -1.05 -8.72 20.15
N PHE A 209 -2.01 -8.58 19.23
CA PHE A 209 -3.33 -9.23 19.34
C PHE A 209 -3.49 -10.45 18.44
N THR A 210 -2.97 -10.42 17.21
CA THR A 210 -3.18 -11.47 16.22
C THR A 210 -2.11 -12.56 16.30
N SER A 211 -0.87 -12.20 16.68
CA SER A 211 0.23 -13.15 16.87
C SER A 211 0.19 -13.84 18.25
N ASP A 212 0.61 -15.10 18.27
CA ASP A 212 0.83 -15.88 19.51
C ASP A 212 2.22 -15.58 20.15
N PHE A 213 2.94 -14.53 19.72
CA PHE A 213 4.25 -14.18 20.25
C PHE A 213 4.21 -13.78 21.74
N LEU A 214 3.43 -12.77 22.11
CA LEU A 214 3.32 -12.30 23.49
C LEU A 214 2.79 -13.35 24.49
N PRO A 215 1.74 -14.14 24.19
CA PRO A 215 1.28 -15.16 25.15
C PRO A 215 2.32 -16.27 25.36
N LYS A 216 3.06 -16.68 24.32
CA LYS A 216 4.18 -17.62 24.45
C LYS A 216 5.29 -17.05 25.32
N LEU A 217 5.67 -15.79 25.09
CA LEU A 217 6.70 -15.10 25.88
C LEU A 217 6.32 -15.01 27.36
N LEU A 218 5.06 -14.64 27.64
CA LEU A 218 4.55 -14.56 29.01
C LEU A 218 4.58 -15.94 29.68
N TYR A 219 4.09 -16.98 29.02
CA TYR A 219 4.13 -18.34 29.54
C TYR A 219 5.54 -18.84 29.81
N GLN A 220 6.48 -18.51 28.92
CA GLN A 220 7.88 -18.87 29.05
C GLN A 220 8.52 -18.26 30.31
N HIS A 221 8.09 -17.05 30.68
CA HIS A 221 8.60 -16.34 31.85
C HIS A 221 7.91 -16.77 33.16
N THR A 222 6.61 -17.09 33.13
CA THR A 222 5.82 -17.37 34.34
C THR A 222 5.72 -18.85 34.71
N CYS A 223 5.69 -19.75 33.72
CA CYS A 223 5.34 -21.16 33.92
C CYS A 223 6.51 -22.10 33.61
N ASP A 224 6.93 -22.17 32.35
CA ASP A 224 8.04 -23.04 31.93
C ASP A 224 8.83 -22.41 30.78
N ARG A 225 10.15 -22.28 30.99
CA ARG A 225 11.09 -21.74 30.00
C ARG A 225 11.15 -22.55 28.70
N ASN A 226 10.79 -23.84 28.74
CA ASN A 226 10.85 -24.73 27.58
C ASN A 226 9.52 -24.86 26.81
N LEU A 227 8.48 -24.08 27.17
CA LEU A 227 7.15 -24.13 26.53
C LEU A 227 6.46 -25.51 26.57
N LYS A 228 6.89 -26.44 27.43
CA LYS A 228 6.28 -27.76 27.53
C LYS A 228 4.89 -27.62 28.13
N GLY A 229 3.88 -28.13 27.43
CA GLY A 229 2.49 -28.04 27.88
C GLY A 229 1.79 -26.72 27.60
N TYR A 230 2.40 -25.79 26.83
CA TYR A 230 1.78 -24.50 26.47
C TYR A 230 0.37 -24.65 25.86
N ILE A 231 0.18 -25.61 24.94
CA ILE A 231 -1.12 -25.85 24.32
C ILE A 231 -2.15 -26.31 25.35
N ASN A 232 -1.75 -27.18 26.30
CA ASN A 232 -2.64 -27.66 27.35
C ASN A 232 -3.04 -26.53 28.32
N PHE A 233 -2.14 -25.57 28.56
CA PHE A 233 -2.42 -24.39 29.39
C PHE A 233 -3.30 -23.36 28.67
N THR A 234 -3.11 -23.17 27.37
CA THR A 234 -3.84 -22.16 26.58
C THR A 234 -5.31 -22.53 26.33
N LEU A 235 -5.65 -23.81 26.48
CA LEU A 235 -6.99 -24.32 26.27
C LEU A 235 -7.77 -24.33 27.59
N SER A 236 -8.87 -23.57 27.62
CA SER A 236 -9.84 -23.57 28.73
C SER A 236 -10.87 -24.68 28.56
N TYR A 237 -11.43 -25.17 29.66
CA TYR A 237 -12.53 -26.14 29.66
C TYR A 237 -13.89 -25.44 29.53
N SER A 238 -14.83 -26.08 28.84
CA SER A 238 -16.23 -25.64 28.76
C SER A 238 -16.84 -25.49 30.16
N PRO A 239 -17.68 -24.46 30.42
CA PRO A 239 -18.37 -24.30 31.70
C PRO A 239 -19.31 -25.45 32.02
N ASP A 240 -19.56 -25.68 33.31
CA ASP A 240 -20.43 -26.77 33.79
C ASP A 240 -21.85 -26.68 33.22
N ASP A 241 -22.41 -25.47 33.08
CA ASP A 241 -23.72 -25.23 32.47
C ASP A 241 -23.81 -25.81 31.04
N TYR A 242 -22.72 -25.70 30.27
CA TYR A 242 -22.65 -26.24 28.92
C TYR A 242 -22.55 -27.77 28.91
N ILE A 243 -21.80 -28.33 29.87
CA ILE A 243 -21.61 -29.77 30.03
C ILE A 243 -22.93 -30.44 30.42
N VAL A 244 -23.69 -29.83 31.34
CA VAL A 244 -25.01 -30.36 31.76
C VAL A 244 -26.00 -30.40 30.59
N GLN A 245 -25.95 -29.42 29.70
CA GLN A 245 -26.87 -29.35 28.55
C GLN A 245 -26.47 -30.31 27.41
N ASN A 246 -25.17 -30.43 27.10
CA ASN A 246 -24.69 -31.13 25.90
C ASN A 246 -24.00 -32.47 26.22
N TYR A 247 -23.90 -32.87 27.49
CA TYR A 247 -23.26 -34.10 27.98
C TYR A 247 -21.85 -34.34 27.41
N THR A 248 -21.12 -33.26 27.08
CA THR A 248 -19.80 -33.32 26.45
C THR A 248 -18.90 -32.22 26.99
N MET A 249 -17.68 -32.60 27.38
CA MET A 249 -16.64 -31.65 27.76
C MET A 249 -15.80 -31.29 26.53
N CYS A 250 -15.66 -30.00 26.23
CA CYS A 250 -14.82 -29.52 25.14
C CYS A 250 -13.78 -28.51 25.64
N ARG A 251 -12.72 -28.34 24.84
CA ARG A 251 -11.65 -27.39 25.09
C ARG A 251 -11.69 -26.29 24.04
N TYR A 252 -11.53 -25.04 24.46
CA TYR A 252 -11.52 -23.88 23.57
C TYR A 252 -10.38 -22.92 23.92
N LYS A 253 -9.92 -22.15 22.94
CA LYS A 253 -8.81 -21.20 23.09
C LYS A 253 -9.32 -19.89 23.70
N ASP A 254 -9.27 -19.80 25.03
CA ASP A 254 -9.48 -18.56 25.78
C ASP A 254 -8.76 -18.69 27.13
N TYR A 255 -8.67 -17.61 27.90
CA TYR A 255 -8.05 -17.60 29.24
C TYR A 255 -9.10 -17.43 30.34
N ARG A 256 -10.04 -18.39 30.41
CA ARG A 256 -11.17 -18.38 31.34
C ARG A 256 -11.10 -19.54 32.32
N ASP A 257 -11.70 -19.32 33.47
CA ASP A 257 -11.93 -20.36 34.46
C ASP A 257 -13.19 -21.18 34.14
N GLN A 258 -13.43 -22.29 34.83
CA GLN A 258 -14.60 -23.17 34.65
C GLN A 258 -15.93 -22.41 34.84
N ASN A 259 -15.94 -21.37 35.65
CA ASN A 259 -17.11 -20.50 35.88
C ASN A 259 -17.33 -19.46 34.76
N GLY A 260 -16.52 -19.46 33.69
CA GLY A 260 -16.63 -18.49 32.58
C GLY A 260 -15.98 -17.12 32.84
N ASN A 261 -15.40 -16.90 34.02
CA ASN A 261 -14.70 -15.67 34.38
C ASN A 261 -13.28 -15.61 33.82
N TYR A 262 -12.78 -14.41 33.51
CA TYR A 262 -11.41 -14.22 33.02
C TYR A 262 -10.39 -14.48 34.13
N THR A 263 -9.35 -15.25 33.80
CA THR A 263 -8.25 -15.56 34.73
C THR A 263 -7.31 -14.37 34.94
N LEU A 264 -6.51 -14.38 36.01
CA LEU A 264 -5.45 -13.40 36.21
C LEU A 264 -4.45 -13.35 35.04
N PHE A 265 -4.22 -14.49 34.38
CA PHE A 265 -3.34 -14.57 33.21
C PHE A 265 -3.85 -13.71 32.05
N TYR A 266 -5.17 -13.69 31.81
CA TYR A 266 -5.79 -12.84 30.79
C TYR A 266 -5.47 -11.35 30.99
N TRP A 267 -5.66 -10.86 32.22
CA TRP A 267 -5.42 -9.46 32.55
C TRP A 267 -3.95 -9.08 32.49
N LYS A 268 -3.06 -9.96 32.95
CA LYS A 268 -1.60 -9.79 32.79
C LYS A 268 -1.20 -9.73 31.31
N LEU A 269 -1.73 -10.63 30.48
CA LEU A 269 -1.48 -10.64 29.05
C LEU A 269 -2.01 -9.36 28.38
N LEU A 270 -3.19 -8.89 28.76
CA LEU A 270 -3.76 -7.64 28.23
C LEU A 270 -2.89 -6.43 28.57
N ALA A 271 -2.41 -6.33 29.82
CA ALA A 271 -1.51 -5.25 30.24
C ALA A 271 -0.20 -5.28 29.45
N ILE A 272 0.39 -6.46 29.24
CA ILE A 272 1.62 -6.62 28.44
C ILE A 272 1.38 -6.27 26.98
N ARG A 273 0.24 -6.65 26.39
CA ARG A 273 -0.13 -6.27 25.01
C ARG A 273 -0.19 -4.75 24.84
N LEU A 274 -0.87 -4.06 25.73
CA LEU A 274 -0.99 -2.60 25.67
C LEU A 274 0.37 -1.91 25.91
N GLY A 275 1.15 -2.38 26.89
CA GLY A 275 2.51 -1.88 27.13
C GLY A 275 3.45 -2.11 25.94
N PHE A 276 3.35 -3.27 25.29
CA PHE A 276 4.12 -3.59 24.09
C PHE A 276 3.77 -2.65 22.93
N ILE A 277 2.49 -2.37 22.69
CA ILE A 277 2.06 -1.45 21.61
C ILE A 277 2.68 -0.07 21.83
N ILE A 278 2.53 0.49 23.04
CA ILE A 278 3.09 1.80 23.38
C ILE A 278 4.61 1.80 23.19
N ALA A 279 5.32 0.79 23.70
CA ALA A 279 6.77 0.71 23.57
C ALA A 279 7.22 0.58 22.11
N PHE A 280 6.59 -0.31 21.34
CA PHE A 280 6.90 -0.55 19.93
C PHE A 280 6.69 0.72 19.10
N GLU A 281 5.55 1.39 19.28
CA GLU A 281 5.20 2.62 18.58
C GLU A 281 6.24 3.72 18.84
N HIS A 282 6.55 4.01 20.11
CA HIS A 282 7.49 5.07 20.47
C HIS A 282 8.91 4.77 19.98
N VAL A 283 9.36 3.51 20.06
CA VAL A 283 10.68 3.11 19.58
C VAL A 283 10.79 3.27 18.07
N VAL A 284 9.80 2.78 17.32
CA VAL A 284 9.84 2.86 15.85
C VAL A 284 9.74 4.31 15.38
N PHE A 285 8.82 5.11 15.92
CA PHE A 285 8.74 6.53 15.56
C PHE A 285 9.97 7.33 15.96
N PHE A 286 10.60 7.01 17.09
CA PHE A 286 11.87 7.62 17.48
C PHE A 286 12.96 7.30 16.44
N ILE A 287 13.11 6.03 16.05
CA ILE A 287 14.08 5.62 15.03
C ILE A 287 13.77 6.31 13.69
N SER A 288 12.52 6.36 13.26
CA SER A 288 12.13 7.04 12.02
C SER A 288 12.51 8.52 12.04
N ARG A 289 12.28 9.23 13.16
CA ARG A 289 12.72 10.63 13.33
C ARG A 289 14.23 10.79 13.35
N VAL A 290 14.95 9.84 13.93
CA VAL A 290 16.43 9.86 13.90
C VAL A 290 16.93 9.68 12.47
N ILE A 291 16.31 8.80 11.67
CA ILE A 291 16.67 8.61 10.26
C ILE A 291 16.41 9.88 9.46
N ASP A 292 15.24 10.48 9.64
CA ASP A 292 14.84 11.74 9.00
C ASP A 292 15.80 12.89 9.37
N TRP A 293 16.27 12.93 10.61
CA TRP A 293 17.27 13.91 11.04
C TRP A 293 18.67 13.66 10.45
N VAL A 294 19.04 12.39 10.21
CA VAL A 294 20.37 12.00 9.71
C VAL A 294 20.48 12.14 8.18
N VAL A 295 19.40 11.89 7.45
CA VAL A 295 19.38 11.92 5.99
C VAL A 295 18.89 13.28 5.51
N PRO A 296 19.75 14.15 4.94
CA PRO A 296 19.31 15.44 4.43
C PRO A 296 18.42 15.29 3.20
N ASP A 297 17.34 16.08 3.13
CA ASP A 297 16.37 16.07 2.02
C ASP A 297 16.99 16.37 0.65
N VAL A 298 18.03 17.21 0.62
CA VAL A 298 18.74 17.60 -0.61
C VAL A 298 20.16 17.05 -0.57
N PRO A 299 20.58 16.25 -1.57
CA PRO A 299 21.95 15.76 -1.63
C PRO A 299 22.93 16.91 -1.89
N GLU A 300 24.08 16.88 -1.21
CA GLU A 300 25.11 17.92 -1.27
C GLU A 300 25.58 18.20 -2.72
N SER A 301 25.67 17.17 -3.55
CA SER A 301 26.06 17.30 -4.97
C SER A 301 25.09 18.16 -5.77
N LEU A 302 23.78 18.09 -5.48
CA LEU A 302 22.76 18.91 -6.11
C LEU A 302 22.81 20.35 -5.57
N GLU A 303 22.98 20.51 -4.26
CA GLU A 303 23.09 21.83 -3.65
C GLU A 303 24.28 22.62 -4.22
N ILE A 304 25.45 21.99 -4.36
CA ILE A 304 26.63 22.58 -4.98
C ILE A 304 26.34 22.95 -6.44
N LYS A 305 25.64 22.10 -7.19
CA LYS A 305 25.29 22.36 -8.59
C LYS A 305 24.32 23.56 -8.72
N ILE A 306 23.30 23.65 -7.87
CA ILE A 306 22.37 24.79 -7.83
C ILE A 306 23.12 26.09 -7.51
N LYS A 307 24.02 26.06 -6.50
CA LYS A 307 24.86 27.21 -6.14
C LYS A 307 25.76 27.63 -7.31
N ARG A 308 26.36 26.68 -8.02
CA ARG A 308 27.21 26.93 -9.20
C ARG A 308 26.44 27.57 -10.34
N GLU A 309 25.29 27.03 -10.73
CA GLU A 309 24.45 27.59 -11.80
C GLU A 309 23.99 29.01 -11.44
N THR A 310 23.61 29.23 -10.17
CA THR A 310 23.21 30.56 -9.69
C THR A 310 24.37 31.55 -9.73
N TYR A 311 25.58 31.11 -9.36
CA TYR A 311 26.79 31.94 -9.44
C TYR A 311 27.12 32.31 -10.89
N LEU A 312 27.12 31.33 -11.81
CA LEU A 312 27.40 31.57 -13.23
C LEU A 312 26.36 32.50 -13.87
N ALA A 313 25.07 32.34 -13.53
CA ALA A 313 24.02 33.22 -14.01
C ALA A 313 24.22 34.68 -13.54
N LYS A 314 24.61 34.88 -12.27
CA LYS A 314 24.92 36.22 -11.74
C LYS A 314 26.15 36.83 -12.42
N GLN A 315 27.20 36.04 -12.63
CA GLN A 315 28.40 36.50 -13.33
C GLN A 315 28.07 36.91 -14.78
N ALA A 316 27.31 36.09 -15.51
CA ALA A 316 26.89 36.41 -16.88
C ALA A 316 26.05 37.69 -16.96
N LEU A 317 25.21 37.97 -15.97
CA LEU A 317 24.46 39.23 -15.89
C LEU A 317 25.38 40.43 -15.64
N ALA A 318 26.35 40.31 -14.73
CA ALA A 318 27.31 41.38 -14.45
C ALA A 318 28.20 41.70 -15.67
N ASP A 319 28.74 40.68 -16.34
CA ASP A 319 29.56 40.84 -17.55
C ASP A 319 28.76 41.50 -18.69
N ASN A 320 27.47 41.16 -18.82
CA ASN A 320 26.58 41.80 -19.79
C ASN A 320 26.28 43.26 -19.43
N GLN A 321 26.09 43.58 -18.15
CA GLN A 321 25.93 44.97 -17.71
C GLN A 321 27.18 45.80 -17.96
N GLU A 322 28.38 45.26 -17.71
CA GLU A 322 29.64 45.93 -17.98
C GLU A 322 29.82 46.21 -19.48
N LYS A 323 29.52 45.24 -20.35
CA LYS A 323 29.54 45.43 -21.81
C LYS A 323 28.56 46.52 -22.27
N LEU A 324 27.35 46.54 -21.71
CA LEU A 324 26.37 47.58 -22.03
C LEU A 324 26.86 48.98 -21.60
N LEU A 325 27.49 49.10 -20.43
CA LEU A 325 28.07 50.35 -19.96
C LEU A 325 29.24 50.80 -20.86
N MET A 326 30.13 49.89 -21.28
CA MET A 326 31.21 50.24 -22.21
C MET A 326 30.69 50.70 -23.57
N HIS A 327 29.63 50.07 -24.10
CA HIS A 327 29.00 50.51 -25.36
C HIS A 327 28.27 51.85 -25.24
N ALA A 328 27.73 52.19 -24.06
CA ALA A 328 27.08 53.49 -23.84
C ALA A 328 28.09 54.66 -23.69
N VAL A 329 29.35 54.37 -23.34
CA VAL A 329 30.41 55.37 -23.13
C VAL A 329 31.22 55.64 -24.40
N LEU A 330 31.24 54.74 -25.37
CA LEU A 330 31.95 54.93 -26.64
C LEU A 330 31.08 55.73 -27.64
N PRO A 331 31.52 56.93 -28.10
CA PRO A 331 30.80 57.67 -29.14
C PRO A 331 30.84 56.88 -30.47
N PRO A 332 29.83 57.04 -31.35
CA PRO A 332 29.81 56.35 -32.64
C PRO A 332 31.06 56.71 -33.45
N PRO A 333 31.65 55.76 -34.18
CA PRO A 333 32.81 56.04 -35.02
C PRO A 333 32.42 57.12 -36.03
N THR A 334 33.08 58.29 -35.92
CA THR A 334 32.96 59.38 -36.89
C THR A 334 33.56 58.91 -38.21
N LEU A 335 32.68 58.80 -39.21
CA LEU A 335 32.98 58.45 -40.60
C LEU A 335 33.70 59.59 -41.33
#